data_AF-A0A0K8S332-F1
#
_entry.id   AF-A0A0K8S332-F1
#
_cell.length_a   1.000
_cell.length_b   1.000
_cell.length_c   1.000
_cell.angle_alpha   90.00
_cell.angle_beta   90.00
_cell.angle_gamma   90.00
#
_symmetry.space_group_name_H-M   'P 1'
#
loop_
_entity.id
_entity.type
_entity.pdbx_description
1 polymer ?
#
loop_
_entity_poly.entity_id
_entity_poly.type
_entity_poly.pdbx_seq_one_letter_code
_entity_poly.pdbx_strand_id
1 'polypeptide(L)'
;FRKAEKELRQAFERLDDEEVARDLTTRGVKWSFIPPAAPHMGGAWERLVRTVKEALYAELKERAPKEEVLSTLLAEVENIVNSRPLTHVSIDPHDPVSLTPNHLIMGQANRSAPLQGTTEGNLR
;
A
#
# COMPACT_ATOMS: atom_id res chain seq x y z
N PHE A 1 13.96 16.36 0.55
CA PHE A 1 13.91 15.27 1.54
C PHE A 1 15.19 15.09 2.38
N ARG A 2 16.14 16.06 2.45
CA ARG A 2 17.42 15.86 3.17
C ARG A 2 17.29 15.61 4.68
N LYS A 3 16.24 16.12 5.33
CA LYS A 3 16.00 15.92 6.77
C LYS A 3 15.52 14.49 7.08
N ALA A 4 14.52 14.00 6.35
CA ALA A 4 14.03 12.62 6.47
C ALA A 4 15.11 11.60 6.09
N GLU A 5 15.93 11.88 5.07
CA GLU A 5 17.08 11.05 4.70
C GLU A 5 18.13 10.97 5.82
N LYS A 6 18.42 12.10 6.48
CA LYS A 6 19.33 12.15 7.63
C LYS A 6 18.77 11.36 8.82
N GLU A 7 17.48 11.51 9.12
CA GLU A 7 16.80 10.77 10.19
C GLU A 7 16.79 9.26 9.91
N LEU A 8 16.51 8.84 8.68
CA LEU A 8 16.61 7.44 8.24
C LEU A 8 18.04 6.90 8.38
N ARG A 9 19.06 7.63 7.91
CA ARG A 9 20.46 7.23 8.09
C ARG A 9 20.83 7.07 9.56
N GLN A 10 20.43 8.01 10.42
CA GLN A 10 20.68 7.91 11.86
C GLN A 10 19.93 6.76 12.53
N ALA A 11 18.75 6.39 12.02
CA ALA A 11 18.05 5.20 12.48
C ALA A 11 18.77 3.92 12.04
N PHE A 12 19.26 3.87 10.78
CA PHE A 12 20.06 2.76 10.27
C PHE A 12 21.41 2.62 10.96
N GLU A 13 22.06 3.71 11.34
CA GLU A 13 23.31 3.69 12.14
C GLU A 13 23.12 3.08 13.54
N ARG A 14 21.88 3.03 14.04
CA ARG A 14 21.53 2.39 15.32
C ARG A 14 21.12 0.93 15.17
N LEU A 15 20.97 0.44 13.94
CA LEU A 15 20.63 -0.95 13.68
C LEU A 15 21.93 -1.75 13.60
N ASP A 16 21.98 -2.85 14.35
CA ASP A 16 23.05 -3.85 14.22
C ASP A 16 22.69 -4.77 13.04
N ASP A 17 23.44 -4.64 11.95
CA ASP A 17 23.24 -5.42 10.73
C ASP A 17 23.30 -6.94 10.99
N GLU A 18 24.10 -7.40 11.96
CA GLU A 18 24.19 -8.82 12.34
C GLU A 18 22.97 -9.29 13.15
N GLU A 19 22.43 -8.41 13.99
CA GLU A 19 21.17 -8.67 14.70
C GLU A 19 20.00 -8.76 13.72
N VAL A 20 19.89 -7.79 12.80
CA VAL A 20 18.85 -7.76 11.77
C VAL A 20 18.97 -8.98 10.85
N ALA A 21 20.19 -9.32 10.40
CA ALA A 21 20.40 -10.49 9.55
C ALA A 21 20.02 -11.81 10.25
N ARG A 22 20.32 -11.94 11.55
CA ARG A 22 19.92 -13.12 12.34
C ARG A 22 18.42 -13.21 12.53
N ASP A 23 17.74 -12.11 12.86
CA ASP A 23 16.28 -12.08 13.00
C ASP A 23 15.59 -12.44 11.67
N LEU A 24 16.01 -11.83 10.56
CA LEU A 24 15.48 -12.13 9.24
C LEU A 24 15.70 -13.60 8.85
N THR A 25 16.90 -14.13 9.09
CA THR A 25 17.20 -15.55 8.80
C THR A 25 16.33 -16.49 9.63
N THR A 26 16.11 -16.17 10.92
CA THR A 26 15.22 -16.95 11.80
C THR A 26 13.78 -16.98 11.29
N ARG A 27 13.34 -15.90 10.64
CA ARG A 27 12.02 -15.78 10.00
C ARG A 27 11.97 -16.35 8.58
N GLY A 28 13.06 -16.93 8.09
CA GLY A 28 13.17 -17.42 6.71
C GLY A 28 13.18 -16.30 5.66
N VAL A 29 13.48 -15.06 6.05
CA VAL A 29 13.54 -13.89 5.17
C VAL A 29 14.97 -13.69 4.70
N LYS A 30 15.16 -13.61 3.37
CA LYS A 30 16.43 -13.24 2.74
C LYS A 30 16.39 -11.78 2.29
N TRP A 31 17.25 -10.95 2.86
CA TRP A 31 17.44 -9.58 2.38
C TRP A 31 18.36 -9.56 1.15
N SER A 32 18.02 -8.77 0.13
CA SER A 32 18.85 -8.57 -1.06
C SER A 32 18.74 -7.13 -1.56
N PHE A 33 19.89 -6.49 -1.80
CA PHE A 33 19.93 -5.19 -2.46
C PHE A 33 19.82 -5.33 -3.98
N ILE A 34 19.26 -4.30 -4.60
CA ILE A 34 19.17 -4.24 -6.06
C ILE A 34 20.56 -3.97 -6.63
N PRO A 35 21.01 -4.76 -7.62
CA PRO A 35 22.31 -4.54 -8.23
C PRO A 35 22.42 -3.11 -8.80
N PRO A 36 23.54 -2.39 -8.59
CA PRO A 36 23.73 -1.04 -9.11
C PRO A 36 23.57 -0.96 -10.64
N ALA A 37 23.88 -2.04 -11.35
CA ALA A 37 23.75 -2.15 -12.80
C ALA A 37 22.32 -2.46 -13.30
N ALA A 38 21.36 -2.68 -12.40
CA ALA A 38 19.99 -3.08 -12.74
C ALA A 38 18.91 -2.18 -12.09
N PRO A 39 18.94 -0.85 -12.30
CA PRO A 39 17.97 0.08 -11.69
C PRO A 39 16.53 -0.20 -12.12
N HIS A 40 16.33 -0.81 -13.30
CA HIS A 40 15.02 -1.19 -13.83
C HIS A 40 14.28 -2.22 -12.95
N MET A 41 14.99 -3.00 -12.13
CA MET A 41 14.36 -3.89 -11.15
C MET A 41 13.42 -3.11 -10.20
N GLY A 42 13.62 -1.79 -10.11
CA GLY A 42 12.83 -0.88 -9.29
C GLY A 42 11.57 -0.28 -9.80
N GLY A 43 11.30 -0.45 -11.08
CA GLY A 43 10.16 0.21 -11.67
C GLY A 43 8.82 -0.17 -11.02
N ALA A 44 8.70 -1.36 -10.40
CA ALA A 44 7.47 -1.79 -9.77
C ALA A 44 7.22 -1.09 -8.42
N TRP A 45 8.19 -1.13 -7.49
CA TRP A 45 8.02 -0.48 -6.19
C TRP A 45 7.99 1.05 -6.33
N GLU A 46 8.74 1.64 -7.27
CA GLU A 46 8.70 3.09 -7.51
C GLU A 46 7.33 3.56 -7.99
N ARG A 47 6.69 2.77 -8.88
CA ARG A 47 5.31 3.04 -9.31
C ARG A 47 4.33 2.88 -8.15
N LEU A 48 4.50 1.88 -7.29
CA LEU A 48 3.64 1.69 -6.12
C LEU A 48 3.79 2.86 -5.13
N VAL A 49 5.02 3.30 -4.85
CA VAL A 49 5.30 4.49 -4.02
C VAL A 49 4.65 5.73 -4.61
N ARG A 50 4.65 5.88 -5.94
CA ARG A 50 3.94 6.98 -6.62
C ARG A 50 2.44 6.91 -6.37
N THR A 51 1.81 5.75 -6.58
CA THR A 51 0.37 5.56 -6.36
C THR A 51 -0.03 5.88 -4.91
N VAL A 52 0.74 5.40 -3.94
CA VAL A 52 0.50 5.73 -2.52
C VAL A 52 0.60 7.23 -2.26
N LYS A 53 1.62 7.89 -2.81
CA LYS A 53 1.77 9.35 -2.68
C LYS A 53 0.62 10.12 -3.32
N GLU A 54 0.18 9.72 -4.52
CA GLU A 54 -0.95 10.35 -5.20
C GLU A 54 -2.24 10.25 -4.37
N ALA A 55 -2.52 9.08 -3.80
CA ALA A 55 -3.66 8.89 -2.90
C ALA A 55 -3.52 9.74 -1.62
N LEU A 56 -2.34 9.75 -1.00
CA LEU A 56 -2.06 10.60 0.17
C LEU A 56 -2.24 12.10 -0.15
N TYR A 57 -1.77 12.57 -1.31
CA TYR A 57 -1.92 13.98 -1.70
C TYR A 57 -3.37 14.37 -1.99
N ALA A 58 -4.21 13.45 -2.46
CA ALA A 58 -5.62 13.71 -2.69
C ALA A 58 -6.38 13.95 -1.37
N GLU A 59 -6.05 13.18 -0.34
CA GLU A 59 -6.70 13.27 0.97
C GLU A 59 -6.06 14.34 1.87
N LEU A 60 -4.74 14.52 1.78
CA LEU A 60 -3.99 15.44 2.63
C LEU A 60 -4.08 16.89 2.11
N LYS A 61 -5.03 17.64 2.66
CA LYS A 61 -5.23 19.08 2.36
C LYS A 61 -4.33 20.02 3.17
N GLU A 62 -3.74 19.54 4.26
CA GLU A 62 -2.87 20.32 5.15
C GLU A 62 -1.37 20.02 4.95
N ARG A 63 -0.51 20.98 5.31
CA ARG A 63 0.94 20.92 5.02
C ARG A 63 1.72 19.91 5.89
N ALA A 64 1.20 19.53 7.06
CA ALA A 64 1.80 18.53 7.96
C ALA A 64 0.77 18.01 8.98
N PRO A 65 0.22 16.79 8.80
CA PRO A 65 -0.71 16.19 9.75
C PRO A 65 0.01 15.76 11.04
N LYS A 66 -0.77 15.61 12.12
CA LYS A 66 -0.31 14.94 13.35
C LYS A 66 -0.05 13.45 13.08
N GLU A 67 0.73 12.80 13.93
CA GLU A 67 1.11 11.39 13.77
C GLU A 67 -0.11 10.45 13.70
N GLU A 68 -1.10 10.65 14.58
CA GLU A 68 -2.30 9.82 14.63
C GLU A 68 -3.16 9.99 13.36
N VAL A 69 -3.21 11.22 12.86
CA VAL A 69 -3.90 11.56 11.60
C VAL A 69 -3.18 10.92 10.42
N LEU A 70 -1.85 10.99 10.39
CA LEU A 70 -1.04 10.37 9.35
C LEU A 70 -1.19 8.84 9.35
N SER A 71 -1.18 8.21 10.52
CA SER A 71 -1.38 6.76 10.65
C SER A 71 -2.74 6.33 10.13
N THR A 72 -3.80 7.08 10.48
CA THR A 72 -5.16 6.79 10.00
C THR A 72 -5.24 6.95 8.49
N LEU A 73 -4.67 8.04 7.97
CA LEU A 73 -4.63 8.33 6.54
C LEU A 73 -3.89 7.25 5.75
N LEU A 74 -2.76 6.77 6.27
CA LEU A 74 -2.01 5.68 5.65
C LEU A 74 -2.82 4.39 5.59
N ALA A 75 -3.59 4.07 6.63
CA ALA A 75 -4.48 2.90 6.62
C ALA A 75 -5.61 3.04 5.58
N GLU A 76 -6.16 4.23 5.41
CA GLU A 76 -7.16 4.49 4.35
C GLU A 76 -6.55 4.36 2.96
N VAL A 77 -5.36 4.93 2.74
CA VAL A 77 -4.65 4.81 1.47
C VAL A 77 -4.26 3.37 1.17
N GLU A 78 -3.80 2.61 2.17
CA GLU A 78 -3.56 1.18 2.04
C GLU A 78 -4.81 0.45 1.56
N ASN A 79 -5.95 0.71 2.20
CA ASN A 79 -7.23 0.12 1.81
C ASN A 79 -7.60 0.46 0.36
N ILE A 80 -7.43 1.71 -0.05
CA ILE A 80 -7.71 2.16 -1.43
C ILE A 80 -6.81 1.42 -2.43
N VAL A 81 -5.50 1.39 -2.18
CA VAL A 81 -4.53 0.78 -3.09
C VAL A 81 -4.75 -0.74 -3.19
N ASN A 82 -5.03 -1.41 -2.07
CA ASN A 82 -5.22 -2.86 -2.03
C ASN A 82 -6.60 -3.32 -2.52
N SER A 83 -7.59 -2.44 -2.52
CA SER A 83 -8.94 -2.71 -3.06
C SER A 83 -9.07 -2.31 -4.54
N ARG A 84 -8.06 -1.66 -5.12
CA ARG A 84 -8.09 -1.21 -6.51
C ARG A 84 -8.16 -2.41 -7.49
N PRO A 85 -9.05 -2.38 -8.49
CA PRO A 85 -9.09 -3.36 -9.56
C PRO A 85 -7.76 -3.44 -10.35
N LEU A 86 -7.25 -4.65 -10.55
CA LEU A 86 -6.13 -4.98 -11.44
C LEU A 86 -6.61 -5.42 -12.82
N THR A 87 -7.87 -5.87 -12.92
CA THR A 87 -8.50 -6.32 -14.16
C THR A 87 -9.69 -5.42 -14.49
N HIS A 88 -10.25 -5.63 -15.68
CA HIS A 88 -11.49 -4.96 -16.11
C HIS A 88 -12.59 -5.12 -15.05
N VAL A 89 -13.29 -4.02 -14.78
CA VAL A 89 -14.49 -4.01 -13.93
C VAL A 89 -15.69 -4.14 -14.85
N SER A 90 -16.35 -5.30 -14.82
CA SER A 90 -17.56 -5.50 -15.62
C SER A 90 -18.76 -4.78 -15.00
N ILE A 91 -19.70 -4.40 -15.87
CA ILE A 91 -21.02 -3.88 -15.51
C ILE A 91 -22.08 -4.99 -15.47
N ASP A 92 -21.78 -6.19 -16.00
CA ASP A 92 -22.67 -7.34 -15.93
C ASP A 92 -22.54 -8.03 -14.56
N PRO A 93 -23.63 -8.21 -13.79
CA PRO A 93 -23.59 -8.92 -12.50
C PRO A 93 -23.20 -10.40 -12.61
N HIS A 94 -23.28 -11.01 -13.80
CA HIS A 94 -22.93 -12.41 -14.03
C HIS A 94 -21.44 -12.59 -14.38
N ASP A 95 -20.75 -11.50 -14.69
CA ASP A 95 -19.32 -11.54 -14.96
C ASP A 95 -18.51 -11.68 -13.66
N PRO A 96 -17.31 -12.27 -13.74
CA PRO A 96 -16.44 -12.41 -12.57
C PRO A 96 -16.04 -11.05 -12.01
N VAL A 97 -16.01 -10.96 -10.67
CA VAL A 97 -15.54 -9.77 -9.95
C VAL A 97 -14.09 -9.47 -10.33
N SER A 98 -13.77 -8.18 -10.48
CA SER A 98 -12.41 -7.76 -10.82
C SER A 98 -11.40 -8.22 -9.77
N LEU A 99 -10.25 -8.73 -10.22
CA LEU A 99 -9.15 -9.11 -9.34
C LEU A 99 -8.56 -7.85 -8.70
N THR A 100 -8.19 -7.93 -7.42
CA THR A 100 -7.58 -6.83 -6.66
C THR A 100 -6.34 -7.35 -5.92
N PRO A 101 -5.41 -6.50 -5.47
CA PRO A 101 -4.30 -6.95 -4.63
C PRO A 101 -4.74 -7.73 -3.39
N ASN A 102 -5.86 -7.34 -2.76
CA ASN A 102 -6.41 -8.07 -1.62
C ASN A 102 -6.76 -9.54 -1.95
N HIS A 103 -7.24 -9.83 -3.16
CA HIS A 103 -7.45 -11.21 -3.58
C HIS A 103 -6.14 -12.02 -3.61
N LEU A 104 -5.02 -11.40 -3.96
CA LEU A 104 -3.71 -12.07 -4.02
C LEU A 104 -3.08 -12.22 -2.63
N ILE A 105 -3.21 -11.20 -1.78
CA ILE A 105 -2.57 -11.15 -0.46
C ILE A 105 -3.39 -11.93 0.58
N MET A 106 -4.71 -11.76 0.56
CA MET A 106 -5.65 -12.27 1.58
C MET A 106 -6.55 -13.40 1.06
N GLY A 107 -6.51 -13.71 -0.25
CA GLY A 107 -7.39 -14.70 -0.87
C GLY A 107 -8.83 -14.25 -1.09
N GLN A 108 -9.18 -13.00 -0.74
CA GLN A 108 -10.54 -12.46 -0.84
C GLN A 108 -10.50 -10.93 -1.03
N ALA A 109 -11.57 -10.34 -1.55
CA ALA A 109 -11.73 -8.88 -1.58
C ALA A 109 -11.77 -8.29 -0.15
N ASN A 110 -11.50 -6.98 -0.02
CA ASN A 110 -11.65 -6.33 1.27
C ASN A 110 -13.13 -6.34 1.70
N ARG A 111 -13.39 -6.63 2.98
CA ARG A 111 -14.76 -6.68 3.53
C ARG A 111 -15.33 -5.29 3.82
N SER A 112 -14.52 -4.25 3.70
CA SER A 112 -14.93 -2.84 3.76
C SER A 112 -15.37 -2.33 2.39
N ALA A 113 -16.28 -3.05 1.71
CA ALA A 113 -17.05 -2.42 0.66
C ALA A 113 -17.97 -1.36 1.30
N PRO A 114 -18.20 -0.20 0.67
CA PRO A 114 -19.19 0.76 1.17
C PRO A 114 -20.53 0.04 1.29
N LEU A 115 -21.34 0.41 2.28
CA LEU A 115 -22.76 0.06 2.31
C LEU A 115 -23.32 0.34 0.92
N GLN A 116 -23.57 -0.71 0.13
CA GLN A 116 -24.31 -0.58 -1.12
C GLN A 116 -25.62 0.05 -0.69
N GLY A 117 -25.85 1.29 -1.10
CA GLY A 117 -27.09 1.99 -0.82
C GLY A 117 -28.22 1.07 -1.26
N THR A 118 -29.03 0.64 -0.29
CA THR A 118 -30.25 -0.11 -0.55
C THR A 118 -31.11 0.78 -1.43
N THR A 119 -31.05 0.56 -2.74
CA THR A 119 -32.04 1.08 -3.66
C THR A 119 -33.26 0.19 -3.49
N GLU A 120 -33.94 0.36 -2.35
CA GLU A 120 -35.34 -0.03 -2.26
C GLU A 120 -36.12 0.98 -3.08
N GLY A 121 -36.35 0.60 -4.35
CA GLY A 121 -37.39 1.20 -5.15
C GLY A 121 -38.73 0.97 -4.47
N ASN A 122 -39.23 1.98 -3.77
CA ASN A 122 -40.64 2.05 -3.40
C ASN A 122 -41.43 2.54 -4.62
N LEU A 123 -41.84 1.58 -5.46
CA LEU A 123 -43.09 1.66 -6.19
C LEU A 123 -44.23 1.54 -5.16
N ARG A 124 -44.86 2.65 -4.80
CA ARG A 124 -46.31 2.78 -4.55
C ARG A 124 -46.75 4.23 -4.63
#